data_AF-A0A1G4JBG3-F1
#
_entry.id   AF-A0A1G4JBG3-F1
#
_cell.length_a   1.000
_cell.length_b   1.000
_cell.length_c   1.000
_cell.angle_alpha   90.00
_cell.angle_beta   90.00
_cell.angle_gamma   90.00
#
_symmetry.space_group_name_H-M   'P 1'
#
loop_
_entity.id
_entity.type
_entity.pdbx_description
1 polymer ?
#
loop_
_entity_poly.entity_id
_entity_poly.type
_entity_poly.pdbx_seq_one_letter_code
_entity_poly.pdbx_strand_id
1 'polypeptide(L)'
;MSKKQENAHIPKYIKDQPWFYKDTTASTDNEDYLAHHRRSKTSDKDLDIDNNAEPKVGRGISDAFEQLPSARPQNSLVSSDDSCRNCGMRGHRARDCLEAPKKRRAYASNVHTTQAERRTGSNDNWDARKDRWYGYEGKEYETVLRKSQEQTVKEQTETSQDADEIDTDEEIELLKLGLYKQEVSGKVAQDDAQGSKLRASVRLREDRAAYLKDIGSDTLNYDPKSRLYKSDALGEIDPESKMFHRHLTGESVELSQLNRFAREQTLKSGIRDEIENAAKTKHVLVANPTKYELLMRKKALPEQDISSDDSHKDKSAKKITGTKQSQDQRSQLLEKYG
;
A
#
# COMPACT_ATOMS: atom_id res chain seq x y z
N MET A 1 -5.12 -33.63 4.36
CA MET A 1 -5.47 -32.29 4.86
C MET A 1 -5.54 -32.39 6.37
N SER A 2 -4.75 -31.60 7.09
CA SER A 2 -4.72 -31.67 8.57
C SER A 2 -6.08 -31.21 9.10
N LYS A 3 -6.74 -32.03 9.92
CA LYS A 3 -7.98 -31.63 10.63
C LYS A 3 -7.74 -30.29 11.29
N LYS A 4 -8.58 -29.30 10.98
CA LYS A 4 -8.47 -27.95 11.50
C LYS A 4 -8.53 -28.02 13.03
N GLN A 5 -7.40 -27.78 13.68
CA GLN A 5 -7.30 -27.93 15.14
C GLN A 5 -8.28 -26.97 15.81
N GLU A 6 -9.01 -27.46 16.80
CA GLU A 6 -9.97 -26.64 17.54
C GLU A 6 -9.25 -25.49 18.24
N ASN A 7 -9.75 -24.27 18.06
CA ASN A 7 -9.17 -23.11 18.72
C ASN A 7 -9.62 -23.07 20.19
N ALA A 8 -8.66 -23.15 21.11
CA ALA A 8 -8.89 -23.16 22.55
C ALA A 8 -9.53 -21.86 23.08
N HIS A 9 -9.45 -20.76 22.34
CA HIS A 9 -10.00 -19.47 22.72
C HIS A 9 -11.50 -19.34 22.44
N ILE A 10 -12.12 -20.29 21.73
CA ILE A 10 -13.55 -20.23 21.42
C ILE A 10 -14.34 -20.72 22.64
N PRO A 11 -15.22 -19.90 23.23
CA PRO A 11 -16.09 -20.31 24.32
C PRO A 11 -17.01 -21.48 23.92
N LYS A 12 -17.34 -22.35 24.89
CA LYS A 12 -18.19 -23.52 24.68
C LYS A 12 -19.54 -23.18 24.03
N TYR A 13 -20.19 -22.09 24.42
CA TYR A 13 -21.50 -21.71 23.88
C TYR A 13 -21.48 -21.31 22.39
N ILE A 14 -20.31 -20.95 21.84
CA ILE A 14 -20.13 -20.72 20.40
C ILE A 14 -19.81 -22.06 19.71
N LYS A 15 -18.98 -22.88 20.36
CA LYS A 15 -18.55 -24.19 19.85
C LYS A 15 -19.72 -25.18 19.72
N ASP A 16 -20.56 -25.25 20.72
CA ASP A 16 -21.61 -26.26 20.81
C ASP A 16 -22.73 -25.96 19.81
N GLN A 17 -23.04 -26.95 18.97
CA GLN A 17 -24.10 -26.83 17.97
C GLN A 17 -25.48 -26.94 18.64
N PRO A 18 -26.41 -26.00 18.37
CA PRO A 18 -27.77 -26.10 18.84
C PRO A 18 -28.48 -27.36 18.31
N TRP A 19 -29.47 -27.86 19.07
CA TRP A 19 -30.17 -29.11 18.75
C TRP A 19 -30.84 -29.11 17.36
N PHE A 20 -31.29 -27.95 16.88
CA PHE A 20 -31.96 -27.79 15.59
C PHE A 20 -31.00 -27.69 14.39
N TYR A 21 -29.69 -27.55 14.63
CA TYR A 21 -28.69 -27.45 13.56
C TYR A 21 -28.22 -28.82 13.06
N LYS A 22 -28.52 -29.90 13.80
CA LYS A 22 -28.18 -31.27 13.38
C LYS A 22 -29.00 -31.66 12.15
N ASP A 23 -28.56 -31.23 10.98
CA ASP A 23 -29.12 -31.63 9.71
C ASP A 23 -28.96 -33.14 9.53
N THR A 24 -30.09 -33.79 9.22
CA THR A 24 -30.24 -35.22 8.95
C THR A 24 -29.56 -35.68 7.65
N THR A 25 -28.84 -34.79 6.98
CA THR A 25 -28.14 -35.04 5.70
C THR A 25 -26.63 -34.80 5.81
N ALA A 26 -26.05 -35.03 6.98
CA ALA A 26 -24.60 -34.93 7.17
C ALA A 26 -23.89 -36.05 6.39
N SER A 27 -23.57 -35.78 5.13
CA SER A 27 -22.44 -36.40 4.45
C SER A 27 -21.22 -36.29 5.37
N THR A 28 -20.51 -37.39 5.52
CA THR A 28 -19.40 -37.66 6.44
C THR A 28 -18.17 -36.75 6.27
N ASP A 29 -18.27 -35.71 5.44
CA ASP A 29 -17.18 -34.88 4.92
C ASP A 29 -17.20 -33.42 5.43
N ASN A 30 -18.19 -33.03 6.25
CA ASN A 30 -18.20 -31.70 6.87
C ASN A 30 -17.25 -31.67 8.09
N GLU A 31 -15.95 -31.50 7.81
CA GLU A 31 -14.86 -31.48 8.81
C GLU A 31 -14.82 -30.19 9.67
N ASP A 32 -15.83 -29.32 9.59
CA ASP A 32 -15.84 -28.03 10.29
C ASP A 32 -16.73 -28.00 11.53
N TYR A 33 -16.11 -27.85 12.70
CA TYR A 33 -16.79 -27.81 13.99
C TYR A 33 -17.66 -26.54 14.21
N LEU A 34 -17.48 -25.48 13.43
CA LEU A 34 -18.28 -24.23 13.48
C LEU A 34 -19.19 -24.03 12.27
N ALA A 35 -19.55 -25.11 11.56
CA ALA A 35 -20.43 -25.02 10.39
C ALA A 35 -21.72 -24.21 10.64
N HIS A 36 -22.27 -24.23 11.87
CA HIS A 36 -23.46 -23.47 12.26
C HIS A 36 -23.33 -21.97 12.28
N HIS A 37 -22.10 -21.44 12.28
CA HIS A 37 -21.84 -20.01 12.16
C HIS A 37 -21.51 -19.59 10.72
N ARG A 38 -21.24 -20.54 9.81
CA ARG A 38 -20.93 -20.23 8.41
C ARG A 38 -22.20 -19.85 7.66
N ARG A 39 -22.16 -18.74 6.93
CA ARG A 39 -23.30 -18.20 6.15
C ARG A 39 -23.48 -18.88 4.78
N SER A 40 -22.93 -20.08 4.57
CA SER A 40 -22.85 -20.72 3.25
C SER A 40 -24.21 -21.01 2.59
N LYS A 41 -25.29 -21.06 3.38
CA LYS A 41 -26.66 -21.35 2.91
C LYS A 41 -27.53 -20.11 2.67
N THR A 42 -27.08 -18.91 3.04
CA THR A 42 -27.87 -17.68 2.88
C THR A 42 -27.55 -16.99 1.56
N SER A 43 -28.57 -16.60 0.80
CA SER A 43 -28.42 -15.90 -0.50
C SER A 43 -27.64 -14.59 -0.40
N ASP A 44 -27.67 -13.96 0.77
CA ASP A 44 -27.10 -12.63 1.01
C ASP A 44 -25.58 -12.74 1.27
N LYS A 45 -24.83 -12.80 0.18
CA LYS A 45 -23.35 -12.82 0.17
C LYS A 45 -22.71 -11.49 0.64
N ASP A 46 -23.47 -10.58 1.26
CA ASP A 46 -23.06 -9.17 1.49
C ASP A 46 -21.89 -9.02 2.46
N LEU A 47 -21.74 -9.99 3.35
CA LEU A 47 -20.67 -10.03 4.35
C LEU A 47 -20.10 -11.44 4.35
N ASP A 48 -19.10 -11.67 3.50
CA ASP A 48 -18.27 -12.88 3.54
C ASP A 48 -17.32 -12.76 4.73
N ILE A 49 -17.68 -13.43 5.83
CA ILE A 49 -16.98 -13.33 7.12
C ILE A 49 -15.61 -14.02 7.06
N ASP A 50 -15.51 -15.10 6.30
CA ASP A 50 -14.34 -15.97 6.31
C ASP A 50 -13.15 -15.36 5.57
N ASN A 51 -13.41 -14.57 4.53
CA ASN A 51 -12.38 -13.90 3.72
C ASN A 51 -12.39 -12.38 3.93
N ASN A 52 -12.61 -11.92 5.16
CA ASN A 52 -12.64 -10.49 5.50
C ASN A 52 -11.25 -9.81 5.39
N ALA A 53 -10.17 -10.59 5.25
CA ALA A 53 -8.84 -10.05 4.98
C ALA A 53 -8.73 -9.46 3.56
N GLU A 54 -9.55 -9.94 2.62
CA GLU A 54 -9.57 -9.47 1.24
C GLU A 54 -10.57 -8.32 1.10
N PRO A 55 -10.14 -7.17 0.55
CA PRO A 55 -11.08 -6.10 0.24
C PRO A 55 -12.08 -6.59 -0.82
N LYS A 56 -13.37 -6.43 -0.53
CA LYS A 56 -14.43 -6.80 -1.46
C LYS A 56 -14.71 -5.64 -2.40
N VAL A 57 -14.83 -5.94 -3.70
CA VAL A 57 -15.25 -4.97 -4.71
C VAL A 57 -16.74 -4.67 -4.55
N GLY A 58 -17.14 -3.44 -4.92
CA GLY A 58 -18.56 -3.09 -4.99
C GLY A 58 -19.28 -4.00 -5.98
N ARG A 59 -20.52 -4.42 -5.64
CA ARG A 59 -21.35 -5.31 -6.47
C ARG A 59 -21.84 -4.68 -7.78
N GLY A 60 -21.60 -3.39 -7.95
CA GLY A 60 -22.19 -2.58 -9.01
C GLY A 60 -23.50 -1.94 -8.58
N ILE A 61 -24.05 -1.16 -9.52
CA ILE A 61 -25.32 -0.45 -9.37
C ILE A 61 -26.26 -1.04 -10.43
N SER A 62 -27.45 -1.48 -10.03
CA SER A 62 -28.44 -2.08 -10.93
C SER A 62 -29.80 -1.45 -10.67
N ASP A 63 -30.23 -0.57 -11.57
CA ASP A 63 -31.51 0.11 -11.49
C ASP A 63 -32.55 -0.65 -12.32
N ALA A 64 -33.62 -1.11 -11.68
CA ALA A 64 -34.67 -1.89 -12.32
C ALA A 64 -36.02 -1.17 -12.18
N PHE A 65 -36.57 -0.76 -13.32
CA PHE A 65 -37.91 -0.21 -13.41
C PHE A 65 -38.89 -1.31 -13.81
N GLU A 66 -39.94 -1.47 -13.01
CA GLU A 66 -41.06 -2.33 -13.34
C GLU A 66 -42.09 -1.52 -14.12
N GLN A 67 -42.40 -1.97 -15.33
CA GLN A 67 -43.48 -1.41 -16.13
C GLN A 67 -44.81 -1.94 -15.62
N LEU A 68 -45.66 -1.05 -15.11
CA LEU A 68 -46.98 -1.47 -14.67
C LEU A 68 -47.87 -1.75 -15.88
N PRO A 69 -48.53 -2.92 -15.96
CA PRO A 69 -49.36 -3.27 -17.09
C PRO A 69 -50.56 -2.31 -17.16
N SER A 70 -50.54 -1.47 -18.19
CA SER A 70 -51.65 -0.58 -18.55
C SER A 70 -52.68 -1.40 -19.33
N ALA A 71 -53.49 -2.19 -18.61
CA ALA A 71 -54.45 -3.09 -19.24
C ALA A 71 -55.53 -2.31 -20.00
N ARG A 72 -55.52 -2.39 -21.34
CA ARG A 72 -56.65 -1.95 -22.17
C ARG A 72 -57.84 -2.88 -21.92
N PRO A 73 -59.07 -2.37 -21.75
CA PRO A 73 -60.24 -3.22 -21.69
C PRO A 73 -60.43 -3.88 -23.07
N GLN A 74 -60.15 -5.19 -23.17
CA GLN A 74 -60.28 -5.96 -24.40
C GLN A 74 -61.75 -6.21 -24.81
N ASN A 75 -62.74 -5.92 -23.95
CA ASN A 75 -64.16 -6.10 -24.28
C ASN A 75 -65.03 -4.99 -23.66
N SER A 76 -65.97 -4.49 -24.46
CA SER A 76 -66.83 -3.31 -24.23
C SER A 76 -67.98 -3.52 -23.22
N LEU A 77 -67.90 -4.52 -22.35
CA LEU A 77 -69.03 -4.95 -21.49
C LEU A 77 -68.62 -5.17 -20.03
N VAL A 78 -67.82 -4.26 -19.47
CA VAL A 78 -67.45 -4.34 -18.05
C VAL A 78 -67.80 -3.03 -17.35
N SER A 79 -68.49 -3.16 -16.20
CA SER A 79 -69.03 -2.09 -15.36
C SER A 79 -68.09 -0.88 -15.19
N SER A 80 -68.67 0.32 -15.29
CA SER A 80 -67.96 1.61 -15.25
C SER A 80 -67.23 1.92 -13.94
N ASP A 81 -67.37 1.07 -12.92
CA ASP A 81 -66.85 1.30 -11.58
C ASP A 81 -65.39 0.84 -11.38
N ASP A 82 -64.84 0.03 -12.30
CA ASP A 82 -63.45 -0.46 -12.24
C ASP A 82 -62.48 0.34 -13.14
N SER A 83 -62.99 1.36 -13.83
CA SER A 83 -62.22 2.25 -14.70
C SER A 83 -62.16 3.67 -14.12
N CYS A 84 -61.00 4.31 -14.25
CA CYS A 84 -60.82 5.70 -13.88
C CYS A 84 -61.75 6.61 -14.70
N ARG A 85 -62.58 7.42 -14.03
CA ARG A 85 -63.54 8.34 -14.69
C ARG A 85 -62.86 9.46 -15.49
N ASN A 86 -61.58 9.74 -15.22
CA ASN A 86 -60.81 10.79 -15.88
C ASN A 86 -60.14 10.29 -17.18
N CYS A 87 -59.29 9.26 -17.08
CA CYS A 87 -58.52 8.74 -18.22
C CYS A 87 -59.09 7.45 -18.84
N GLY A 88 -60.02 6.75 -18.18
CA GLY A 88 -60.64 5.52 -18.68
C GLY A 88 -59.83 4.23 -18.45
N MET A 89 -58.62 4.31 -17.86
CA MET A 89 -57.78 3.14 -17.56
C MET A 89 -58.21 2.43 -16.27
N ARG A 90 -57.96 1.11 -16.19
CA ARG A 90 -58.14 0.33 -14.96
C ARG A 90 -56.90 0.39 -14.06
N GLY A 91 -57.06 0.10 -12.77
CA GLY A 91 -55.95 -0.03 -11.82
C GLY A 91 -55.67 1.21 -10.95
N HIS A 92 -56.40 2.32 -11.11
CA HIS A 92 -56.35 3.46 -10.20
C HIS A 92 -57.69 4.23 -10.18
N ARG A 93 -57.91 5.05 -9.14
CA ARG A 93 -59.11 5.88 -9.01
C ARG A 93 -58.91 7.25 -9.66
N ALA A 94 -60.00 7.97 -9.93
CA ALA A 94 -59.92 9.33 -10.50
C ALA A 94 -59.16 10.34 -9.64
N ARG A 95 -59.03 10.11 -8.32
CA ARG A 95 -58.24 10.95 -7.40
C ARG A 95 -56.73 10.76 -7.58
N ASP A 96 -56.31 9.57 -7.99
CA ASP A 96 -54.91 9.17 -8.11
C ASP A 96 -54.47 9.17 -9.60
N CYS A 97 -55.24 9.83 -10.46
CA CYS A 97 -55.00 9.88 -11.90
C CYS A 97 -53.89 10.89 -12.21
N LEU A 98 -52.87 10.45 -12.96
CA LEU A 98 -51.73 11.28 -13.38
C LEU A 98 -52.07 12.23 -14.55
N GLU A 99 -53.20 12.00 -15.24
CA GLU A 99 -53.66 12.91 -16.29
C GLU A 99 -54.39 14.12 -15.69
N ALA A 100 -54.31 15.26 -16.38
CA ALA A 100 -55.09 16.44 -16.04
C ALA A 100 -56.60 16.11 -15.94
N PRO A 101 -57.33 16.65 -14.93
CA PRO A 101 -58.74 16.34 -14.72
C PRO A 101 -59.61 16.87 -15.87
N LYS A 102 -60.32 15.97 -16.56
CA LYS A 102 -61.22 16.26 -17.68
C LYS A 102 -62.65 16.49 -17.19
N LYS A 103 -63.31 17.50 -17.76
CA LYS A 103 -64.73 17.83 -17.47
C LYS A 103 -65.70 16.76 -17.97
N ARG A 104 -65.36 16.08 -19.07
CA ARG A 104 -66.13 14.96 -19.63
C ARG A 104 -65.41 13.65 -19.33
N ARG A 105 -66.17 12.60 -18.99
CA ARG A 105 -65.61 11.27 -18.74
C ARG A 105 -64.91 10.76 -19.99
N ALA A 106 -63.73 10.17 -19.84
CA ALA A 106 -63.08 9.47 -20.94
C ALA A 106 -63.92 8.24 -21.33
N TYR A 107 -64.22 8.11 -22.62
CA TYR A 107 -64.80 6.90 -23.20
C TYR A 107 -63.67 5.97 -23.61
N ALA A 108 -63.88 4.65 -23.47
CA ALA A 108 -62.86 3.61 -23.62
C ALA A 108 -62.10 3.60 -24.97
N SER A 109 -62.58 4.31 -25.99
CA SER A 109 -62.05 4.26 -27.36
C SER A 109 -60.88 5.21 -27.66
N ASN A 110 -60.67 6.28 -26.87
CA ASN A 110 -59.68 7.34 -27.17
C ASN A 110 -58.63 7.54 -26.06
N VAL A 111 -58.16 6.46 -25.45
CA VAL A 111 -57.21 6.53 -24.34
C VAL A 111 -55.78 6.34 -24.85
N HIS A 112 -54.96 7.38 -24.75
CA HIS A 112 -53.51 7.23 -24.90
C HIS A 112 -52.98 6.39 -23.73
N THR A 113 -52.33 5.28 -24.05
CA THR A 113 -51.76 4.39 -23.05
C THR A 113 -50.47 5.03 -22.53
N THR A 114 -50.56 5.76 -21.42
CA THR A 114 -49.36 6.13 -20.66
C THR A 114 -48.88 4.89 -19.92
N GLN A 115 -47.65 4.46 -20.22
CA GLN A 115 -46.98 3.40 -19.48
C GLN A 115 -46.35 4.05 -18.25
N ALA A 116 -46.83 3.69 -17.06
CA ALA A 116 -46.26 4.16 -15.81
C ALA A 116 -45.15 3.20 -15.39
N GLU A 117 -43.95 3.73 -15.20
CA GLU A 117 -42.81 2.98 -14.67
C GLU A 117 -42.69 3.25 -13.17
N ARG A 118 -42.42 2.20 -12.40
CA ARG A 118 -42.20 2.28 -10.95
C ARG A 118 -40.88 1.60 -10.63
N ARG A 119 -40.16 2.12 -9.63
CA ARG A 119 -39.01 1.41 -9.05
C ARG A 119 -39.45 0.04 -8.53
N THR A 120 -38.73 -1.01 -8.87
CA THR A 120 -38.99 -2.36 -8.35
C THR A 120 -38.79 -2.36 -6.83
N GLY A 121 -39.82 -2.68 -6.05
CA GLY A 121 -39.91 -2.19 -4.66
C GLY A 121 -39.54 -3.14 -3.52
N SER A 122 -38.99 -4.33 -3.76
CA SER A 122 -39.04 -5.37 -2.71
C SER A 122 -37.76 -5.65 -1.92
N ASN A 123 -36.55 -5.40 -2.45
CA ASN A 123 -35.30 -5.81 -1.79
C ASN A 123 -34.14 -4.81 -1.90
N ASP A 124 -34.45 -3.51 -2.02
CA ASP A 124 -33.42 -2.49 -2.19
C ASP A 124 -32.80 -2.06 -0.85
N ASN A 125 -31.47 -1.99 -0.81
CA ASN A 125 -30.70 -1.45 0.31
C ASN A 125 -31.11 0.00 0.63
N TRP A 126 -30.82 0.46 1.85
CA TRP A 126 -31.11 1.84 2.26
C TRP A 126 -30.50 2.87 1.30
N ASP A 127 -29.25 2.65 0.88
CA ASP A 127 -28.56 3.49 -0.10
C ASP A 127 -29.29 3.52 -1.45
N ALA A 128 -29.70 2.36 -1.99
CA ALA A 128 -30.45 2.27 -3.25
C ALA A 128 -31.80 3.02 -3.19
N ARG A 129 -32.50 2.94 -2.06
CA ARG A 129 -33.76 3.67 -1.85
C ARG A 129 -33.57 5.19 -1.79
N LYS A 130 -32.39 5.65 -1.37
CA LYS A 130 -32.03 7.06 -1.21
C LYS A 130 -31.14 7.57 -2.33
N ASP A 131 -30.87 6.76 -3.33
CA ASP A 131 -30.03 7.15 -4.44
C ASP A 131 -30.71 8.26 -5.26
N ARG A 132 -30.03 9.41 -5.30
CA ARG A 132 -30.43 10.58 -6.08
C ARG A 132 -30.22 10.33 -7.58
N TRP A 133 -29.26 9.49 -7.94
CA TRP A 133 -28.86 9.20 -9.31
C TRP A 133 -29.51 7.91 -9.84
N TYR A 134 -30.56 7.41 -9.18
CA TYR A 134 -31.30 6.25 -9.65
C TYR A 134 -31.93 6.50 -11.03
N GLY A 135 -31.64 5.64 -12.00
CA GLY A 135 -32.12 5.74 -13.38
C GLY A 135 -31.34 6.74 -14.24
N TYR A 136 -30.08 7.03 -13.87
CA TYR A 136 -29.24 7.95 -14.61
C TYR A 136 -28.76 7.35 -15.95
N GLU A 137 -29.21 7.92 -17.07
CA GLU A 137 -28.87 7.44 -18.43
C GLU A 137 -27.56 8.02 -18.99
N GLY A 138 -27.03 9.10 -18.41
CA GLY A 138 -25.79 9.76 -18.86
C GLY A 138 -25.96 11.02 -19.72
N LYS A 139 -27.17 11.35 -20.16
CA LYS A 139 -27.47 12.51 -21.03
C LYS A 139 -27.01 13.84 -20.43
N GLU A 140 -27.17 14.02 -19.12
CA GLU A 140 -26.73 15.23 -18.43
C GLU A 140 -25.20 15.37 -18.47
N TYR A 141 -24.44 14.26 -18.37
CA TYR A 141 -22.98 14.29 -18.44
C TYR A 141 -22.48 14.68 -19.82
N GLU A 142 -23.16 14.27 -20.90
CA GLU A 142 -22.84 14.74 -22.25
C GLU A 142 -22.92 16.26 -22.37
N THR A 143 -23.89 16.89 -21.71
CA THR A 143 -23.99 18.36 -21.69
C THR A 143 -22.84 19.02 -20.93
N VAL A 144 -22.33 18.38 -19.88
CA VAL A 144 -21.16 18.84 -19.12
C VAL A 144 -19.90 18.73 -19.97
N LEU A 145 -19.72 17.61 -20.67
CA LEU A 145 -18.59 17.41 -21.59
C LEU A 145 -18.59 18.47 -22.70
N ARG A 146 -19.75 18.73 -23.33
CA ARG A 146 -19.88 19.77 -24.36
C ARG A 146 -19.49 21.15 -23.83
N LYS A 147 -19.97 21.54 -22.65
CA LYS A 147 -19.62 22.82 -22.02
C LYS A 147 -18.13 22.92 -21.72
N SER A 148 -17.53 21.84 -21.23
CA SER A 148 -16.09 21.79 -20.96
C SER A 148 -15.28 21.95 -22.26
N GLN A 149 -15.69 21.29 -23.34
CA GLN A 149 -15.06 21.45 -24.65
C GLN A 149 -15.17 22.90 -25.16
N GLU A 150 -16.35 23.51 -25.09
CA GLU A 150 -16.55 24.92 -25.45
C GLU A 150 -15.67 25.87 -24.61
N GLN A 151 -15.48 25.59 -23.31
CA GLN A 151 -14.59 26.35 -22.44
C GLN A 151 -13.12 26.19 -22.84
N THR A 152 -12.66 24.96 -23.10
CA THR A 152 -11.27 24.73 -23.53
C THR A 152 -10.94 25.41 -24.86
N VAL A 153 -11.91 25.48 -25.79
CA VAL A 153 -11.74 26.22 -27.05
C VAL A 153 -11.63 27.72 -26.80
N LYS A 154 -12.45 28.28 -25.89
CA LYS A 154 -12.36 29.69 -25.51
C LYS A 154 -11.01 30.03 -24.86
N GLU A 155 -10.57 29.22 -23.90
CA GLU A 155 -9.25 29.37 -23.27
C GLU A 155 -8.11 29.26 -24.29
N GLN A 156 -8.20 28.36 -25.26
CA GLN A 156 -7.22 28.26 -26.34
C GLN A 156 -7.22 29.50 -27.25
N THR A 157 -8.39 30.07 -27.56
CA THR A 157 -8.46 31.31 -28.35
C THR A 157 -7.95 32.53 -27.61
N GLU A 158 -8.20 32.63 -26.30
CA GLU A 158 -7.69 33.72 -25.44
C GLU A 158 -6.17 33.60 -25.26
N THR A 159 -5.68 32.40 -24.92
CA THR A 159 -4.23 32.15 -24.79
C THR A 159 -3.46 32.32 -26.10
N SER A 160 -4.08 32.06 -27.27
CA SER A 160 -3.46 32.35 -28.58
C SER A 160 -3.35 33.84 -28.87
N GLN A 161 -4.23 34.67 -28.29
CA GLN A 161 -4.15 36.13 -28.40
C GLN A 161 -3.11 36.70 -27.43
N ASP A 162 -2.98 36.12 -26.23
CA ASP A 162 -1.98 36.52 -25.23
C ASP A 162 -0.56 35.99 -25.55
N ALA A 163 -0.42 34.87 -26.29
CA ALA A 163 0.89 34.31 -26.67
C ALA A 163 1.66 35.16 -27.68
N ASP A 164 0.99 36.06 -28.41
CA ASP A 164 1.63 37.06 -29.27
C ASP A 164 2.20 38.26 -28.46
N GLU A 165 1.94 38.32 -27.14
CA GLU A 165 2.48 39.32 -26.19
C GLU A 165 3.53 38.72 -25.22
N ILE A 166 4.22 37.64 -25.58
CA ILE A 166 5.35 37.13 -24.77
C ILE A 166 6.55 38.07 -24.96
N ASP A 167 6.88 38.78 -23.89
CA ASP A 167 7.92 39.80 -23.80
C ASP A 167 9.31 39.18 -24.06
N THR A 168 9.97 39.61 -25.15
CA THR A 168 11.24 39.03 -25.64
C THR A 168 12.41 39.14 -24.66
N ASP A 169 12.30 40.02 -23.67
CA ASP A 169 13.29 40.28 -22.62
C ASP A 169 13.29 39.20 -21.52
N GLU A 170 12.13 38.66 -21.11
CA GLU A 170 12.07 37.54 -20.15
C GLU A 170 12.80 36.29 -20.67
N GLU A 171 12.67 36.01 -21.98
CA GLU A 171 13.38 34.90 -22.62
C GLU A 171 14.90 35.08 -22.62
N ILE A 172 15.37 36.31 -22.84
CA ILE A 172 16.79 36.66 -22.85
C ILE A 172 17.38 36.53 -21.44
N GLU A 173 16.64 36.93 -20.41
CA GLU A 173 17.06 36.76 -19.01
C GLU A 173 17.18 35.29 -18.61
N LEU A 174 16.20 34.45 -18.99
CA LEU A 174 16.25 33.00 -18.76
C LEU A 174 17.43 32.33 -19.48
N LEU A 175 17.74 32.77 -20.71
CA LEU A 175 18.89 32.29 -21.47
C LEU A 175 20.21 32.66 -20.79
N LYS A 176 20.32 33.90 -20.31
CA LYS A 176 21.49 34.38 -19.58
C LYS A 176 21.70 33.66 -18.25
N LEU A 177 20.62 33.27 -17.58
CA LEU A 177 20.65 32.46 -16.35
C LEU A 177 20.93 30.97 -16.62
N GLY A 178 20.99 30.53 -17.88
CA GLY A 178 21.22 29.13 -18.24
C GLY A 178 20.04 28.21 -17.96
N LEU A 179 18.87 28.77 -17.64
CA LEU A 179 17.62 28.04 -17.37
C LEU A 179 16.76 27.83 -18.63
N TYR A 180 17.14 28.46 -19.75
CA TYR A 180 16.39 28.38 -20.99
C TYR A 180 16.49 26.99 -21.62
N LYS A 181 15.31 26.40 -21.85
CA LYS A 181 15.03 25.16 -22.59
C LYS A 181 15.19 23.79 -21.90
N GLN A 182 15.55 23.66 -20.62
CA GLN A 182 15.59 22.31 -20.01
C GLN A 182 14.91 22.12 -18.65
N GLU A 183 14.59 23.17 -17.90
CA GLU A 183 14.04 23.01 -16.54
C GLU A 183 12.78 23.85 -16.23
N VAL A 184 12.41 24.81 -17.09
CA VAL A 184 11.24 25.69 -16.88
C VAL A 184 10.03 25.23 -17.71
N SER A 185 9.76 23.91 -17.75
CA SER A 185 8.42 23.42 -18.09
C SER A 185 7.49 23.39 -16.86
N GLY A 186 8.03 23.68 -15.67
CA GLY A 186 7.22 24.07 -14.54
C GLY A 186 7.00 25.56 -14.62
N LYS A 187 5.74 25.99 -14.83
CA LYS A 187 5.32 27.35 -14.46
C LYS A 187 5.99 27.66 -13.13
N VAL A 188 6.87 28.66 -13.06
CA VAL A 188 7.34 29.17 -11.77
C VAL A 188 6.08 29.71 -11.13
N ALA A 189 5.43 28.89 -10.30
CA ALA A 189 4.20 29.24 -9.65
C ALA A 189 4.54 30.45 -8.77
N GLN A 190 4.05 31.62 -9.21
CA GLN A 190 4.05 32.82 -8.41
C GLN A 190 3.55 32.44 -7.02
N ASP A 191 4.23 32.94 -5.99
CA ASP A 191 3.80 32.75 -4.62
C ASP A 191 2.41 33.37 -4.46
N ASP A 192 1.38 32.52 -4.49
CA ASP A 192 0.03 32.95 -4.13
C ASP A 192 0.11 33.60 -2.75
N ALA A 193 -0.36 34.84 -2.61
CA ALA A 193 -0.43 35.58 -1.35
C ALA A 193 -1.19 34.83 -0.22
N GLN A 194 -1.86 33.72 -0.58
CA GLN A 194 -2.57 32.78 0.28
C GLN A 194 -1.66 31.70 0.93
N GLY A 195 -0.35 31.68 0.65
CA GLY A 195 0.60 30.77 1.29
C GLY A 195 0.49 29.31 0.85
N SER A 196 0.11 29.07 -0.40
CA SER A 196 -0.09 27.72 -0.98
C SER A 196 1.15 26.82 -0.82
N LYS A 197 2.37 27.38 -0.91
CA LYS A 197 3.63 26.65 -0.69
C LYS A 197 3.80 26.11 0.74
N LEU A 198 3.14 26.71 1.74
CA LEU A 198 3.15 26.20 3.12
C LEU A 198 2.26 24.96 3.32
N ARG A 199 1.35 24.67 2.37
CA ARG A 199 0.48 23.49 2.37
C ARG A 199 1.02 22.35 1.48
N ALA A 200 2.26 22.46 1.00
CA ALA A 200 2.88 21.39 0.25
C ALA A 200 2.92 20.09 1.08
N SER A 201 2.56 18.96 0.46
CA SER A 201 2.59 17.68 1.16
C SER A 201 4.03 17.29 1.49
N VAL A 202 4.26 16.77 2.70
CA VAL A 202 5.57 16.24 3.13
C VAL A 202 6.03 15.04 2.27
N ARG A 203 5.10 14.34 1.62
CA ARG A 203 5.42 13.24 0.73
C ARG A 203 6.13 13.78 -0.52
N LEU A 204 7.39 13.42 -0.65
CA LEU A 204 8.18 13.62 -1.87
C LEU A 204 7.51 12.89 -3.05
N ARG A 205 7.34 13.61 -4.16
CA ARG A 205 6.64 13.10 -5.34
C ARG A 205 7.53 12.17 -6.16
N GLU A 206 8.82 12.42 -6.13
CA GLU A 206 9.89 11.64 -6.76
C GLU A 206 10.00 10.22 -6.17
N ASP A 207 9.67 10.04 -4.89
CA ASP A 207 9.75 8.75 -4.21
C ASP A 207 8.47 7.91 -4.42
N ARG A 208 8.59 6.87 -5.24
CA ARG A 208 7.52 5.88 -5.46
C ARG A 208 7.43 4.92 -4.25
N ALA A 209 6.21 4.76 -3.72
CA ALA A 209 5.97 3.81 -2.63
C ALA A 209 6.24 2.36 -3.08
N ALA A 210 6.76 1.53 -2.16
CA ALA A 210 7.22 0.19 -2.50
C ALA A 210 6.11 -0.77 -2.95
N TYR A 211 4.91 -0.69 -2.37
CA TYR A 211 3.76 -1.51 -2.81
C TYR A 211 3.27 -1.18 -4.23
N LEU A 212 3.65 -0.02 -4.78
CA LEU A 212 3.32 0.34 -6.16
C LEU A 212 4.25 -0.34 -7.17
N LYS A 213 5.32 -1.01 -6.76
CA LYS A 213 6.22 -1.71 -7.69
C LYS A 213 5.54 -2.91 -8.34
N ASP A 214 4.61 -3.54 -7.62
CA ASP A 214 4.10 -4.89 -7.91
C ASP A 214 2.58 -4.94 -8.20
N ILE A 215 1.98 -3.82 -8.65
CA ILE A 215 0.52 -3.66 -8.81
C ILE A 215 -0.12 -4.76 -9.69
N GLY A 216 0.61 -5.27 -10.68
CA GLY A 216 0.13 -6.31 -11.60
C GLY A 216 0.55 -7.73 -11.25
N SER A 217 1.20 -7.95 -10.10
CA SER A 217 1.62 -9.29 -9.67
C SER A 217 0.66 -9.84 -8.62
N ASP A 218 0.49 -11.16 -8.60
CA ASP A 218 -0.33 -11.85 -7.59
C ASP A 218 0.37 -11.95 -6.22
N THR A 219 1.67 -11.62 -6.15
CA THR A 219 2.47 -11.73 -4.93
C THR A 219 2.48 -10.43 -4.12
N LEU A 220 2.04 -10.50 -2.87
CA LEU A 220 2.08 -9.37 -1.93
C LEU A 220 3.37 -9.38 -1.11
N ASN A 221 4.39 -8.71 -1.61
CA ASN A 221 5.71 -8.63 -0.93
C ASN A 221 5.80 -7.51 0.10
N TYR A 222 4.92 -6.51 0.04
CA TYR A 222 4.93 -5.37 0.95
C TYR A 222 4.12 -5.63 2.22
N ASP A 223 4.76 -5.52 3.38
CA ASP A 223 4.08 -5.53 4.69
C ASP A 223 3.67 -4.10 5.09
N PRO A 224 2.37 -3.76 5.14
CA PRO A 224 1.92 -2.41 5.50
C PRO A 224 2.18 -2.03 6.96
N LYS A 225 2.36 -3.01 7.86
CA LYS A 225 2.58 -2.74 9.29
C LYS A 225 4.00 -2.25 9.53
N SER A 226 4.99 -3.02 9.06
CA SER A 226 6.41 -2.69 9.20
C SER A 226 6.94 -1.78 8.08
N ARG A 227 6.15 -1.57 7.01
CA ARG A 227 6.53 -0.85 5.79
C ARG A 227 7.74 -1.46 5.09
N LEU A 228 7.90 -2.78 5.21
CA LEU A 228 8.98 -3.55 4.61
C LEU A 228 8.56 -4.15 3.28
N TYR A 229 9.38 -3.97 2.26
CA TYR A 229 9.24 -4.69 0.99
C TYR A 229 10.14 -5.92 1.02
N LYS A 230 9.53 -7.11 1.02
CA LYS A 230 10.22 -8.40 1.08
C LYS A 230 10.68 -8.80 -0.32
N SER A 231 11.87 -8.36 -0.71
CA SER A 231 12.54 -8.82 -1.92
C SER A 231 13.48 -9.98 -1.61
N ASP A 232 13.64 -10.89 -2.57
CA ASP A 232 14.59 -12.02 -2.49
C ASP A 232 16.03 -11.55 -2.20
N ALA A 233 16.46 -10.44 -2.81
CA ALA A 233 17.77 -9.85 -2.55
C ALA A 233 17.96 -9.34 -1.10
N LEU A 234 16.87 -9.07 -0.37
CA LEU A 234 16.93 -8.53 0.99
C LEU A 234 16.91 -9.64 2.04
N GLY A 235 16.29 -10.78 1.75
CA GLY A 235 16.08 -11.84 2.73
C GLY A 235 15.15 -12.95 2.23
N GLU A 236 15.00 -13.96 3.08
CA GLU A 236 14.22 -15.15 2.81
C GLU A 236 13.13 -15.34 3.88
N ILE A 237 12.05 -16.03 3.52
CA ILE A 237 10.97 -16.39 4.44
C ILE A 237 11.20 -17.83 4.90
N ASP A 238 11.32 -18.01 6.21
CA ASP A 238 11.44 -19.35 6.80
C ASP A 238 10.09 -20.11 6.66
N PRO A 239 10.07 -21.32 6.07
CA PRO A 239 8.83 -22.07 5.85
C PRO A 239 8.11 -22.47 7.14
N GLU A 240 8.83 -22.68 8.24
CA GLU A 240 8.24 -23.12 9.50
C GLU A 240 7.65 -21.95 10.28
N SER A 241 8.46 -20.92 10.56
CA SER A 241 8.03 -19.76 11.34
C SER A 241 7.24 -18.73 10.53
N LYS A 242 7.31 -18.79 9.19
CA LYS A 242 6.79 -17.76 8.25
C LYS A 242 7.35 -16.36 8.52
N MET A 243 8.48 -16.28 9.22
CA MET A 243 9.18 -15.04 9.52
C MET A 243 10.12 -14.68 8.37
N PHE A 244 10.23 -13.38 8.09
CA PHE A 244 11.16 -12.86 7.10
C PHE A 244 12.50 -12.53 7.76
N HIS A 245 13.56 -13.21 7.34
CA HIS A 245 14.92 -13.01 7.82
C HIS A 245 15.76 -12.32 6.75
N ARG A 246 16.37 -11.18 7.10
CA ARG A 246 17.25 -10.46 6.18
C ARG A 246 18.56 -11.20 5.98
N HIS A 247 19.08 -11.17 4.76
CA HIS A 247 20.45 -11.61 4.50
C HIS A 247 21.45 -10.67 5.17
N LEU A 248 22.52 -11.24 5.72
CA LEU A 248 23.60 -10.46 6.33
C LEU A 248 24.51 -9.93 5.20
N THR A 249 24.71 -8.62 5.15
CA THR A 249 25.59 -7.97 4.15
C THR A 249 26.58 -7.01 4.82
N GLY A 250 27.76 -6.83 4.22
CA GLY A 250 28.79 -5.90 4.68
C GLY A 250 29.27 -6.19 6.11
N GLU A 251 29.28 -5.16 6.95
CA GLU A 251 29.73 -5.21 8.36
C GLU A 251 28.99 -6.24 9.21
N SER A 252 27.74 -6.57 8.86
CA SER A 252 26.96 -7.58 9.60
C SER A 252 27.58 -8.98 9.49
N VAL A 253 28.20 -9.29 8.34
CA VAL A 253 28.91 -10.55 8.14
C VAL A 253 30.18 -10.58 8.98
N GLU A 254 30.94 -9.48 9.00
CA GLU A 254 32.15 -9.34 9.82
C GLU A 254 31.83 -9.46 11.32
N LEU A 255 30.75 -8.82 11.79
CA LEU A 255 30.28 -8.95 13.16
C LEU A 255 29.89 -10.40 13.48
N SER A 256 29.19 -11.09 12.57
CA SER A 256 28.82 -12.50 12.75
C SER A 256 30.06 -13.40 12.87
N GLN A 257 31.07 -13.19 12.01
CA GLN A 257 32.36 -13.88 12.09
C GLN A 257 33.09 -13.58 13.39
N LEU A 258 33.11 -12.31 13.82
CA LEU A 258 33.73 -11.88 15.07
C LEU A 258 32.99 -12.45 16.29
N ASN A 259 31.66 -12.52 16.27
CA ASN A 259 30.85 -13.15 17.32
C ASN A 259 31.14 -14.66 17.42
N ARG A 260 31.24 -15.36 16.29
CA ARG A 260 31.70 -16.75 16.26
C ARG A 260 33.12 -16.88 16.81
N PHE A 261 34.04 -16.00 16.40
CA PHE A 261 35.41 -16.00 16.89
C PHE A 261 35.49 -15.78 18.40
N ALA A 262 34.72 -14.82 18.94
CA ALA A 262 34.66 -14.57 20.38
C ALA A 262 34.19 -15.81 21.15
N ARG A 263 33.13 -16.49 20.68
CA ARG A 263 32.62 -17.74 21.26
C ARG A 263 33.64 -18.89 21.17
N GLU A 264 34.37 -19.00 20.07
CA GLU A 264 35.46 -19.99 19.97
C GLU A 264 36.57 -19.72 20.99
N GLN A 265 36.93 -18.45 21.21
CA GLN A 265 37.91 -18.06 22.22
C GLN A 265 37.41 -18.28 23.65
N THR A 266 36.12 -18.06 23.93
CA THR A 266 35.54 -18.33 25.26
C THR A 266 35.62 -19.82 25.59
N LEU A 267 35.27 -20.67 24.62
CA LEU A 267 35.36 -22.12 24.74
C LEU A 267 36.81 -22.58 24.95
N LYS A 268 37.78 -22.01 24.21
CA LYS A 268 39.21 -22.30 24.38
C LYS A 268 39.74 -21.90 25.76
N SER A 269 39.24 -20.82 26.36
CA SER A 269 39.59 -20.45 27.72
C SER A 269 38.99 -21.37 28.81
N GLY A 270 38.24 -22.41 28.42
CA GLY A 270 37.63 -23.37 29.34
C GLY A 270 36.37 -22.83 30.04
N ILE A 271 35.87 -21.67 29.62
CA ILE A 271 34.72 -21.01 30.24
C ILE A 271 33.46 -21.48 29.49
N ARG A 272 32.62 -22.24 30.19
CA ARG A 272 31.32 -22.72 29.68
C ARG A 272 30.19 -21.82 30.16
N ASP A 273 29.21 -21.57 29.30
CA ASP A 273 28.06 -20.72 29.60
C ASP A 273 27.20 -21.26 30.75
N GLU A 274 27.19 -22.57 30.98
CA GLU A 274 26.40 -23.24 32.02
C GLU A 274 26.95 -23.04 33.44
N ILE A 275 28.27 -22.83 33.61
CA ILE A 275 28.92 -22.84 34.94
C ILE A 275 29.22 -21.43 35.42
N GLU A 276 28.55 -20.93 36.46
CA GLU A 276 28.79 -19.61 37.03
C GLU A 276 30.28 -19.39 37.33
N ASN A 277 30.90 -18.46 36.60
CA ASN A 277 32.32 -18.17 36.67
C ASN A 277 32.50 -16.66 36.54
N ALA A 278 33.17 -16.05 37.51
CA ALA A 278 33.44 -14.60 37.52
C ALA A 278 34.25 -14.14 36.30
N ALA A 279 35.02 -15.04 35.67
CA ALA A 279 35.79 -14.76 34.46
C ALA A 279 34.92 -14.57 33.20
N LYS A 280 33.67 -15.05 33.16
CA LYS A 280 32.79 -14.98 31.98
C LYS A 280 32.63 -13.58 31.42
N THR A 281 32.52 -12.58 32.28
CA THR A 281 32.34 -11.17 31.91
C THR A 281 33.48 -10.64 31.02
N LYS A 282 34.70 -11.19 31.18
CA LYS A 282 35.88 -10.84 30.36
C LYS A 282 35.85 -11.43 28.95
N HIS A 283 34.90 -12.32 28.69
CA HIS A 283 34.83 -13.14 27.49
C HIS A 283 33.57 -12.90 26.64
N VAL A 284 32.60 -12.12 27.12
CA VAL A 284 31.44 -11.70 26.32
C VAL A 284 31.86 -10.64 25.29
N LEU A 285 31.51 -10.86 24.02
CA LEU A 285 31.88 -9.94 22.94
C LEU A 285 31.37 -8.51 23.18
N VAL A 286 30.08 -8.37 23.50
CA VAL A 286 29.44 -7.06 23.69
C VAL A 286 30.06 -6.28 24.86
N ALA A 287 30.59 -6.99 25.87
CA ALA A 287 31.25 -6.36 27.01
C ALA A 287 32.67 -5.87 26.67
N ASN A 288 33.39 -6.56 25.78
CA ASN A 288 34.77 -6.22 25.42
C ASN A 288 34.99 -6.28 23.89
N PRO A 289 34.32 -5.42 23.09
CA PRO A 289 34.33 -5.55 21.63
C PRO A 289 35.72 -5.32 21.02
N THR A 290 36.43 -4.27 21.46
CA THR A 290 37.76 -3.89 20.96
C THR A 290 38.82 -4.95 21.21
N LYS A 291 38.74 -5.67 22.34
CA LYS A 291 39.64 -6.79 22.66
C LYS A 291 39.55 -7.87 21.60
N TYR A 292 38.33 -8.27 21.24
CA TYR A 292 38.09 -9.35 20.28
C TYR A 292 38.38 -8.93 18.84
N GLU A 293 38.10 -7.68 18.49
CA GLU A 293 38.51 -7.08 17.22
C GLU A 293 40.04 -7.11 17.06
N LEU A 294 40.79 -6.62 18.06
CA LEU A 294 42.26 -6.65 18.04
C LEU A 294 42.83 -8.07 17.98
N LEU A 295 42.21 -9.02 18.70
CA LEU A 295 42.63 -10.43 18.65
C LEU A 295 42.36 -11.05 17.28
N MET A 296 41.22 -10.77 16.67
CA MET A 296 40.88 -11.23 15.32
C MET A 296 41.83 -10.63 14.28
N ARG A 297 42.14 -9.33 14.40
CA ARG A 297 43.10 -8.62 13.54
C ARG A 297 44.52 -9.18 13.67
N LYS A 298 44.97 -9.46 14.89
CA LYS A 298 46.28 -10.10 15.15
C LYS A 298 46.37 -11.48 14.51
N LYS A 299 45.28 -12.25 14.53
CA LYS A 299 45.21 -13.57 13.89
C LYS A 299 45.12 -13.47 12.36
N ALA A 300 44.53 -12.40 11.83
CA ALA A 300 44.39 -12.17 10.39
C ALA A 300 45.69 -11.70 9.73
N LEU A 301 46.57 -11.05 10.48
CA LEU A 301 47.95 -10.84 10.04
C LEU A 301 48.61 -12.23 9.93
N PRO A 302 49.21 -12.59 8.78
CA PRO A 302 49.91 -13.86 8.67
C PRO A 302 50.97 -13.89 9.77
N GLU A 303 51.02 -14.98 10.52
CA GLU A 303 52.21 -15.35 11.27
C GLU A 303 53.32 -15.45 10.22
N GLN A 304 54.07 -14.35 10.00
CA GLN A 304 55.41 -14.47 9.50
C GLN A 304 56.09 -15.36 10.51
N ASP A 305 56.34 -16.61 10.13
CA ASP A 305 57.03 -17.59 10.93
C ASP A 305 58.25 -16.93 11.58
N ILE A 306 58.11 -16.58 12.85
CA ILE A 306 59.26 -16.34 13.71
C ILE A 306 59.76 -17.75 14.00
N SER A 307 60.44 -18.33 13.02
CA SER A 307 61.28 -19.49 13.24
C SER A 307 62.19 -19.13 14.39
N SER A 308 62.08 -19.88 15.47
CA SER A 308 62.96 -19.85 16.62
C SER A 308 64.37 -20.30 16.20
N ASP A 309 65.05 -19.43 15.47
CA ASP A 309 66.49 -19.49 15.26
C ASP A 309 67.09 -18.25 15.90
N ASP A 310 68.02 -18.52 16.80
CA ASP A 310 68.55 -17.68 17.85
C ASP A 310 69.37 -16.50 17.28
N SER A 311 68.72 -15.50 16.68
CA SER A 311 69.37 -14.39 15.96
C SER A 311 69.32 -13.03 16.66
N HIS A 312 69.06 -13.02 17.98
CA HIS A 312 69.06 -11.79 18.78
C HIS A 312 70.30 -11.57 19.66
N LYS A 313 71.36 -12.38 19.48
CA LYS A 313 72.64 -12.17 20.20
C LYS A 313 73.48 -11.00 19.65
N ASP A 314 73.25 -10.57 18.41
CA ASP A 314 74.09 -9.56 17.74
C ASP A 314 73.43 -8.19 17.50
N LYS A 315 72.20 -7.97 17.98
CA LYS A 315 71.48 -6.69 17.81
C LYS A 315 71.56 -5.78 19.05
N SER A 316 72.74 -5.65 19.64
CA SER A 316 73.02 -4.55 20.55
C SER A 316 73.36 -3.28 19.75
N ALA A 317 72.86 -2.13 20.22
CA ALA A 317 73.13 -0.84 19.60
C ALA A 317 74.64 -0.54 19.59
N LYS A 318 75.28 -0.61 18.42
CA LYS A 318 76.65 -0.11 18.24
C LYS A 318 76.64 1.41 18.32
N LYS A 319 77.54 2.00 19.13
CA LYS A 319 77.76 3.45 19.14
C LYS A 319 78.10 3.92 17.73
N ILE A 320 77.42 4.97 17.27
CA ILE A 320 77.68 5.61 15.99
C ILE A 320 79.07 6.24 16.07
N THR A 321 80.06 5.66 15.39
CA THR A 321 81.38 6.27 15.24
C THR A 321 81.30 7.28 14.10
N GLY A 322 80.88 8.49 14.42
CA GLY A 322 81.06 9.62 13.50
C GLY A 322 82.55 9.87 13.26
N THR A 323 82.95 10.11 12.02
CA THR A 323 84.28 10.63 11.69
C THR A 323 84.46 11.96 12.39
N LYS A 324 85.49 12.10 13.23
CA LYS A 324 85.83 13.39 13.87
C LYS A 324 86.13 14.40 12.76
N GLN A 325 85.29 15.40 12.58
CA GLN A 325 85.58 16.53 11.71
C GLN A 325 86.81 17.27 12.25
N SER A 326 87.75 17.65 11.39
CA SER A 326 88.92 18.43 11.81
C SER A 326 88.47 19.80 12.33
N GLN A 327 89.24 20.39 13.24
CA GLN A 327 88.93 21.73 13.78
C GLN A 327 88.81 22.77 12.67
N ASP A 328 89.56 22.61 11.57
CA ASP A 328 89.52 23.51 10.41
C ASP A 328 88.20 23.43 9.63
N GLN A 329 87.60 22.24 9.52
CA GLN A 329 86.27 22.12 8.91
C GLN A 329 85.20 22.76 9.78
N ARG A 330 85.39 22.73 11.11
CA ARG A 330 84.46 23.31 12.06
C ARG A 330 84.52 24.84 12.08
N SER A 331 85.72 25.43 11.95
CA SER A 331 85.89 26.89 11.84
C SER A 331 85.34 27.43 10.51
N GLN A 332 85.59 26.74 9.39
CA GLN A 332 85.05 27.13 8.08
C GLN A 332 83.53 27.08 8.02
N LEU A 333 82.90 26.11 8.68
CA LEU A 333 81.44 26.05 8.77
C LEU A 333 80.88 27.13 9.70
N LEU A 334 81.62 27.50 10.75
CA LEU A 334 81.24 28.60 11.64
C LEU A 334 81.31 29.96 10.92
N GLU A 335 82.33 30.20 10.10
CA GLU A 335 82.41 31.43 9.30
C GLU A 335 81.33 31.50 8.21
N LYS A 336 80.88 30.35 7.69
CA LYS A 336 79.86 30.31 6.62
C LYS A 336 78.43 30.42 7.12
N TYR A 337 78.15 29.98 8.34
CA TYR A 337 76.77 29.82 8.84
C TYR A 337 76.55 30.36 10.26
N GLY A 338 77.58 30.88 10.91
CA GLY A 338 77.55 31.39 12.29
C GLY A 338 77.64 32.90 12.38
#